data_AF-Q4TG48-F1
#
_entry.id   AF-Q4TG48-F1
#
_cell.length_a   1.000
_cell.length_b   1.000
_cell.length_c   1.000
_cell.angle_alpha   90.00
_cell.angle_beta   90.00
_cell.angle_gamma   90.00
#
_symmetry.space_group_name_H-M   'P 1'
#
loop_
_entity.id
_entity.type
_entity.pdbx_description
1 polymer ?
#
loop_
_entity_poly.entity_id
_entity_poly.type
_entity_poly.pdbx_seq_one_letter_code
_entity_poly.pdbx_strand_id
1 'polypeptide(L)'
;LSPGSVLWFIGWLVNIHSDHILRNLRQPGESGYKIPTGGMFEYVSGANFLGEITEWVGFALAGHSVHSVAFAIFTAVVLASRAVAHH
;
A
#
# COMPACT_ATOMS: atom_id res chain seq x y z
N LEU A 1 -0.01 20.46 10.69
CA LEU A 1 0.20 19.30 9.79
C LEU A 1 -0.43 19.64 8.44
N SER A 2 0.25 19.46 7.32
CA SER A 2 -0.39 19.59 6.01
C SER A 2 -1.30 18.36 5.76
N PRO A 3 -2.41 18.51 5.02
CA PRO A 3 -3.25 17.37 4.64
C PRO A 3 -2.47 16.27 3.91
N GLY A 4 -1.49 16.65 3.08
CA GLY A 4 -0.60 15.70 2.40
C GLY A 4 0.24 14.87 3.37
N SER A 5 0.80 15.48 4.41
CA SER A 5 1.56 14.73 5.44
C SER A 5 0.67 13.78 6.26
N VAL A 6 -0.58 14.16 6.53
CA VAL A 6 -1.56 13.26 7.19
C VAL A 6 -1.85 12.06 6.29
N LEU A 7 -2.13 12.30 5.01
CA LEU A 7 -2.45 11.25 4.05
C LEU A 7 -1.26 10.31 3.83
N TRP A 8 -0.05 10.87 3.72
CA TRP A 8 1.19 10.10 3.64
C TRP A 8 1.33 9.16 4.84
N PHE A 9 1.14 9.69 6.05
CA PHE A 9 1.27 8.90 7.28
C PHE A 9 0.21 7.80 7.40
N ILE A 10 -1.04 8.06 7.01
CA ILE A 10 -2.10 7.05 6.99
C ILE A 10 -1.77 5.94 5.97
N GLY A 11 -1.33 6.31 4.77
CA GLY A 11 -0.92 5.34 3.74
C GLY A 11 0.22 4.45 4.21
N TRP A 12 1.24 5.06 4.82
CA TRP A 12 2.38 4.37 5.42
C TRP A 12 1.97 3.39 6.52
N LEU A 13 1.06 3.78 7.43
CA LEU A 13 0.54 2.90 8.48
C LEU A 13 -0.21 1.70 7.88
N VAL A 14 -1.08 1.94 6.88
CA VAL A 14 -1.81 0.88 6.19
C VAL A 14 -0.85 -0.06 5.47
N ASN A 15 0.17 0.47 4.80
CA ASN A 15 1.17 -0.31 4.09
C ASN A 15 1.94 -1.24 5.05
N ILE A 16 2.53 -0.69 6.11
CA ILE A 16 3.29 -1.48 7.09
C ILE A 16 2.41 -2.51 7.80
N HIS A 17 1.20 -2.12 8.20
CA HIS A 17 0.30 -3.05 8.87
C HIS A 17 -0.08 -4.22 7.96
N SER A 18 -0.36 -3.94 6.68
CA SER A 18 -0.68 -4.97 5.70
C SER A 18 0.52 -5.88 5.41
N ASP A 19 1.71 -5.30 5.26
CA ASP A 19 2.97 -6.06 5.10
C ASP A 19 3.26 -6.94 6.31
N HIS A 20 2.99 -6.45 7.52
CA HIS A 20 3.11 -7.23 8.74
C HIS A 20 2.16 -8.43 8.74
N ILE A 21 0.90 -8.26 8.31
CA ILE A 21 -0.03 -9.39 8.14
C ILE A 21 0.53 -10.39 7.13
N LEU A 22 0.91 -9.93 5.93
CA LEU A 22 1.43 -10.78 4.85
C LEU A 22 2.65 -11.60 5.28
N ARG A 23 3.60 -10.98 5.99
CA ARG A 23 4.81 -11.64 6.49
C ARG A 23 4.52 -12.71 7.53
N ASN A 24 3.46 -12.55 8.31
CA ASN A 24 3.05 -13.49 9.36
C ASN A 24 1.99 -14.49 8.91
N LEU A 25 1.59 -14.49 7.63
CA LEU A 25 0.65 -15.50 7.11
C LEU A 25 1.20 -16.92 7.20
N ARG A 26 2.52 -17.08 7.21
CA ARG A 26 3.19 -18.38 7.17
C ARG A 26 4.19 -18.50 8.31
N GLN A 27 4.21 -19.67 8.91
CA GLN A 27 5.29 -20.05 9.81
C GLN A 27 6.52 -20.46 8.99
N PRO A 28 7.75 -20.34 9.55
CA PRO A 28 8.96 -20.82 8.88
C PRO A 28 8.81 -22.29 8.47
N GLY A 29 8.94 -22.58 7.17
CA GLY A 29 8.81 -23.93 6.62
C GLY A 29 7.45 -24.27 6.01
N GLU A 30 6.42 -23.43 6.19
CA GLU A 30 5.15 -23.60 5.50
C GLU A 30 5.22 -23.11 4.04
N SER A 31 4.62 -23.88 3.13
CA SER A 31 4.45 -23.53 1.71
C SER A 31 2.96 -23.45 1.36
N GLY A 32 2.64 -22.91 0.18
CA GLY A 32 1.26 -22.75 -0.30
C GLY A 32 0.65 -21.39 -0.01
N TYR A 33 -0.32 -20.99 -0.84
CA TYR A 33 -1.02 -19.71 -0.73
C TYR A 33 -2.00 -19.73 0.46
N LYS A 34 -2.02 -18.64 1.25
CA LYS A 34 -2.95 -18.42 2.35
C LYS A 34 -3.64 -17.08 2.10
N ILE A 35 -4.96 -17.04 2.31
CA ILE A 35 -5.74 -15.82 2.12
C ILE A 35 -5.45 -14.87 3.29
N PRO A 36 -4.99 -13.63 3.05
CA PRO A 36 -4.81 -12.64 4.11
C PRO A 36 -6.15 -12.23 4.70
N THR A 37 -6.20 -12.09 6.02
CA THR A 37 -7.37 -11.63 6.78
C THR A 37 -6.94 -10.61 7.83
N GLY A 38 -7.86 -9.74 8.25
CA GLY A 38 -7.63 -8.67 9.21
C GLY A 38 -7.20 -7.33 8.59
N GLY A 39 -7.49 -6.26 9.32
CA GLY A 39 -7.15 -4.90 8.90
C GLY A 39 -7.82 -4.51 7.58
N MET A 40 -7.04 -3.93 6.66
CA MET A 40 -7.55 -3.50 5.35
C MET A 40 -7.82 -4.66 4.38
N PHE A 41 -7.36 -5.88 4.66
CA PHE A 41 -7.66 -7.06 3.83
C PHE A 41 -9.12 -7.50 3.90
N GLU A 42 -9.89 -7.02 4.89
CA GLU A 42 -11.34 -7.21 4.95
C GLU A 42 -12.10 -6.42 3.87
N TYR A 43 -11.44 -5.45 3.22
CA TYR A 43 -12.06 -4.56 2.23
C TYR A 43 -11.45 -4.71 0.84
N VAL A 44 -10.14 -4.95 0.74
CA VAL A 44 -9.41 -5.05 -0.53
C VAL A 44 -8.36 -6.16 -0.47
N SER A 45 -8.20 -6.93 -1.56
CA SER A 45 -7.24 -8.04 -1.56
C SER A 45 -5.78 -7.58 -1.59
N GLY A 46 -5.51 -6.38 -2.13
CA GLY A 46 -4.19 -5.74 -2.20
C GLY A 46 -3.99 -4.60 -1.19
N ALA A 47 -4.26 -4.85 0.10
CA ALA A 47 -4.25 -3.79 1.13
C ALA A 47 -2.92 -3.04 1.27
N ASN A 48 -1.78 -3.74 1.12
CA ASN A 48 -0.46 -3.11 1.13
C ASN A 48 -0.25 -2.18 -0.06
N PHE A 49 -0.71 -2.57 -1.26
CA PHE A 49 -0.67 -1.73 -2.45
C PHE A 49 -1.54 -0.49 -2.30
N LEU A 50 -2.75 -0.62 -1.74
CA LEU A 50 -3.62 0.51 -1.47
C LEU A 50 -2.95 1.51 -0.48
N GLY A 51 -2.32 0.99 0.57
CA GLY A 51 -1.56 1.79 1.52
C GLY A 51 -0.43 2.57 0.83
N GLU A 52 0.37 1.90 0.01
CA GLU A 52 1.51 2.50 -0.69
C GLU A 52 1.07 3.57 -1.71
N ILE A 53 -0.02 3.34 -2.46
CA ILE A 53 -0.59 4.35 -3.35
C ILE A 53 -1.04 5.58 -2.56
N THR A 54 -1.74 5.37 -1.45
CA THR A 54 -2.22 6.46 -0.57
C THR A 54 -1.05 7.25 0.00
N GLU A 55 0.02 6.55 0.40
CA GLU A 55 1.25 7.15 0.89
C GLU A 55 1.84 8.11 -0.14
N TRP A 56 2.02 7.66 -1.39
CA TRP A 56 2.64 8.47 -2.43
C TRP A 56 1.76 9.61 -2.93
N VAL A 57 0.44 9.45 -2.92
CA VAL A 57 -0.48 10.58 -3.15
C VAL A 57 -0.31 11.63 -2.06
N GLY A 58 -0.22 11.23 -0.79
CA GLY A 58 0.06 12.16 0.32
C GLY A 58 1.40 12.87 0.18
N PHE A 59 2.45 12.14 -0.22
CA PHE A 59 3.77 12.69 -0.52
C PHE A 59 3.71 13.74 -1.65
N ALA A 60 3.01 13.44 -2.75
CA ALA A 60 2.86 14.36 -3.87
C ALA A 60 2.11 15.64 -3.46
N LEU A 61 1.06 15.51 -2.65
CA LEU A 61 0.31 16.63 -2.09
C LEU A 61 1.12 17.46 -1.12
N ALA A 62 2.04 16.85 -0.35
CA ALA A 62 2.91 17.60 0.56
C ALA A 62 4.08 18.29 -0.17
N GLY A 63 4.65 17.63 -1.18
CA GLY A 63 5.85 18.09 -1.88
C GLY A 63 5.59 19.09 -3.01
N HIS A 64 4.38 19.13 -3.58
CA HIS A 64 3.98 20.04 -4.66
C HIS A 64 4.99 20.13 -5.82
N SER A 65 5.64 19.01 -6.16
CA SER A 65 6.65 18.96 -7.22
C SER A 65 6.23 18.05 -8.37
N VAL A 66 6.71 18.36 -9.58
CA VAL A 66 6.48 17.51 -10.75
C VAL A 66 7.05 16.10 -10.54
N HIS A 67 8.18 15.98 -9.85
CA HIS A 67 8.84 14.72 -9.54
C HIS A 67 7.99 13.86 -8.60
N SER A 68 7.41 14.46 -7.56
CA SER A 68 6.57 13.75 -6.59
C SER A 68 5.25 13.28 -7.21
N VAL A 69 4.64 14.09 -8.08
CA VAL A 69 3.44 13.68 -8.83
C VAL A 69 3.75 12.56 -9.82
N ALA A 70 4.85 12.67 -10.57
CA ALA A 70 5.28 11.63 -11.51
C ALA A 70 5.53 10.31 -10.79
N PHE A 71 6.18 10.35 -9.62
CA PHE A 71 6.40 9.17 -8.79
C PHE A 71 5.09 8.54 -8.30
N ALA A 72 4.14 9.34 -7.80
CA ALA A 72 2.85 8.84 -7.35
C ALA A 72 2.04 8.16 -8.47
N ILE A 73 2.01 8.76 -9.67
CA ILE A 73 1.32 8.19 -10.84
C ILE A 73 2.00 6.88 -11.27
N PHE A 74 3.33 6.88 -11.39
CA PHE A 74 4.08 5.70 -11.78
C PHE A 74 3.83 4.53 -10.82
N THR A 75 3.96 4.78 -9.52
CA THR A 75 3.73 3.76 -8.49
C THR A 75 2.28 3.27 -8.52
N ALA A 76 1.29 4.16 -8.67
CA ALA A 76 -0.10 3.76 -8.79
C ALA A 76 -0.35 2.82 -9.97
N VAL A 77 0.19 3.11 -11.16
CA VAL A 77 0.02 2.26 -12.34
C VAL A 77 0.67 0.88 -12.15
N VAL A 78 1.90 0.85 -11.63
CA VAL A 78 2.64 -0.40 -11.41
C VAL A 78 1.94 -1.26 -10.37
N LEU A 79 1.55 -0.68 -9.24
CA LEU A 79 0.92 -1.42 -8.14
C LEU A 79 -0.52 -1.84 -8.47
N ALA A 80 -1.30 -1.00 -9.17
CA ALA A 80 -2.63 -1.39 -9.63
C ALA A 80 -2.57 -2.58 -10.60
N SER A 81 -1.63 -2.55 -11.56
CA SER A 81 -1.40 -3.68 -12.47
C SER A 81 -1.05 -4.97 -11.72
N ARG A 82 -0.21 -4.87 -10.68
CA ARG A 82 0.12 -6.01 -9.82
C ARG A 82 -1.08 -6.48 -8.99
N ALA A 83 -1.87 -5.57 -8.44
CA ALA A 83 -3.05 -5.89 -7.65
C ALA A 83 -4.07 -6.68 -8.47
N VAL A 84 -4.32 -6.26 -9.73
CA VAL A 84 -5.21 -6.98 -10.66
C VAL A 84 -4.70 -8.39 -10.95
N ALA A 85 -3.38 -8.59 -11.10
CA ALA A 85 -2.82 -9.93 -11.31
C ALA A 85 -2.92 -10.84 -10.07
N HIS A 86 -3.15 -10.27 -8.88
CA HIS A 86 -3.33 -11.00 -7.62
C HIS A 86 -4.81 -11.20 -7.24
N HIS A 87 -5.74 -10.61 -8.00
CA HIS A 87 -7.19 -10.82 -7.89
C HIS A 87 -7.64 -11.93 -8.85
#